data_AF-A0A2D4NLT5-F1
#
_entry.id   AF-A0A2D4NLT5-F1
#
_cell.length_a   1.000
_cell.length_b   1.000
_cell.length_c   1.000
_cell.angle_alpha   90.00
_cell.angle_beta   90.00
_cell.angle_gamma   90.00
#
_symmetry.space_group_name_H-M   'P 1'
#
loop_
_entity.id
_entity.type
_entity.pdbx_description
1 polymer ?
#
loop_
_entity_poly.entity_id
_entity_poly.type
_entity_poly.pdbx_seq_one_letter_code
_entity_poly.pdbx_strand_id
1 'polypeptide(L)'
;AFNVLEVAHVHYICLYFRDSTGVGNSVVHKRSPLHRNQKPPISLTKLSSRDGQKSKKPVCKFEEGQDVLARWSDGLFYLGTIKKINKLKQSCFVIFEDSSKSWVLWKDIQTGATETGEMVCTICQEEYSEAPNEMVICDKCGQGYHQLCHTPNIGSNVIDSDDKWLCRQCVFATTTKRGGALKKGPNAKALQVTKQTSPYNVADLEW
;
A
#
# COMPACT_ATOMS: atom_id res chain seq x y z
N ALA A 1 27.08 -12.25 18.30
CA ALA A 1 26.75 -12.89 17.02
C ALA A 1 25.23 -12.97 16.93
N PHE A 2 24.59 -12.12 16.12
CA PHE A 2 23.13 -12.08 16.01
C PHE A 2 22.68 -12.63 14.65
N ASN A 3 21.67 -13.48 14.74
CA ASN A 3 21.36 -14.57 13.81
C ASN A 3 20.75 -14.10 12.49
N VAL A 4 21.07 -14.85 11.44
CA VAL A 4 20.53 -14.81 10.07
C VAL A 4 19.01 -15.13 10.01
N LEU A 5 18.36 -15.35 11.16
CA LEU A 5 16.94 -15.69 11.33
C LEU A 5 15.97 -14.49 11.22
N GLU A 6 16.43 -13.25 11.44
CA GLU A 6 15.56 -12.06 11.46
C GLU A 6 15.01 -11.69 10.06
N VAL A 7 15.75 -12.02 8.99
CA VAL A 7 15.35 -11.77 7.59
C VAL A 7 14.41 -12.86 7.06
N ALA A 8 14.56 -14.09 7.55
CA ALA A 8 13.65 -15.18 7.24
C ALA A 8 12.26 -14.91 7.85
N HIS A 9 12.19 -14.29 9.04
CA HIS A 9 10.93 -14.00 9.71
C HIS A 9 10.05 -13.00 8.94
N VAL A 10 10.61 -11.92 8.38
CA VAL A 10 9.84 -10.95 7.56
C VAL A 10 9.35 -11.58 6.24
N HIS A 11 10.13 -12.49 5.65
CA HIS A 11 9.69 -13.26 4.49
C HIS A 11 8.61 -14.29 4.86
N TYR A 12 8.77 -14.98 6.00
CA TYR A 12 7.82 -15.97 6.51
C TYR A 12 6.51 -15.32 6.93
N ILE A 13 6.50 -14.12 7.52
CA ILE A 13 5.27 -13.40 7.89
C ILE A 13 4.51 -12.94 6.64
N CYS A 14 5.22 -12.49 5.60
CA CYS A 14 4.57 -12.15 4.33
C CYS A 14 4.06 -13.40 3.57
N LEU A 15 4.70 -14.55 3.76
CA LEU A 15 4.19 -15.84 3.31
C LEU A 15 3.07 -16.36 4.21
N TYR A 16 3.06 -16.09 5.52
CA TYR A 16 2.01 -16.52 6.46
C TYR A 16 0.66 -15.86 6.15
N PHE A 17 0.69 -14.57 5.77
CA PHE A 17 -0.47 -13.89 5.20
C PHE A 17 -0.87 -14.40 3.80
N ARG A 18 0.00 -15.14 3.10
CA ARG A 18 -0.26 -15.72 1.77
C ARG A 18 -0.62 -17.21 1.80
N ASP A 19 -0.15 -17.96 2.79
CA ASP A 19 -0.33 -19.41 2.94
C ASP A 19 -1.60 -19.77 3.73
N SER A 20 -2.26 -18.80 4.36
CA SER A 20 -3.63 -18.98 4.87
C SER A 20 -4.67 -19.10 3.75
N THR A 21 -4.28 -18.94 2.48
CA THR A 21 -5.14 -19.13 1.30
C THR A 21 -4.50 -20.11 0.31
N GLY A 22 -4.49 -21.39 0.70
CA GLY A 22 -4.28 -22.49 -0.24
C GLY A 22 -5.53 -22.73 -1.07
N VAL A 23 -5.49 -22.34 -2.34
CA VAL A 23 -5.95 -23.07 -3.55
C VAL A 23 -6.04 -22.06 -4.69
N GLY A 24 -5.21 -22.27 -5.70
CA GLY A 24 -5.13 -21.41 -6.87
C GLY A 24 -6.38 -21.48 -7.73
N ASN A 25 -6.66 -20.37 -8.41
CA ASN A 25 -7.30 -20.42 -9.72
C ASN A 25 -6.75 -19.29 -10.58
N SER A 26 -6.04 -19.70 -11.63
CA SER A 26 -5.56 -18.86 -12.71
C SER A 26 -6.77 -18.53 -13.59
N VAL A 27 -7.28 -17.29 -13.52
CA VAL A 27 -8.31 -16.83 -14.45
C VAL A 27 -7.68 -15.80 -15.39
N VAL A 28 -7.33 -16.31 -16.57
CA VAL A 28 -6.92 -15.53 -17.74
C VAL A 28 -8.17 -14.85 -18.31
N HIS A 29 -8.30 -13.53 -18.15
CA HIS A 29 -9.29 -12.76 -18.91
C HIS A 29 -8.72 -12.37 -20.27
N LYS A 30 -9.16 -13.12 -21.30
CA LYS A 30 -8.92 -12.86 -22.71
C LYS A 30 -9.65 -11.58 -23.14
N ARG A 31 -8.90 -10.68 -23.81
CA ARG A 31 -9.42 -9.55 -24.59
C ARG A 31 -10.27 -10.03 -25.77
N SER A 32 -11.26 -9.22 -26.16
CA SER A 32 -11.86 -9.22 -27.50
C SER A 32 -12.05 -7.78 -28.01
N PRO A 33 -11.83 -7.47 -29.30
CA PRO A 33 -11.80 -6.10 -29.84
C PRO A 33 -13.04 -5.75 -30.68
N LEU A 34 -13.43 -4.47 -30.72
CA LEU A 34 -14.12 -3.71 -31.80
C LEU A 34 -14.59 -2.36 -31.18
N HIS A 35 -14.71 -1.20 -31.83
CA HIS A 35 -14.44 -0.74 -33.19
C HIS A 35 -14.37 0.81 -33.14
N ARG A 36 -13.52 1.35 -34.01
CA ARG A 36 -13.22 2.75 -34.32
C ARG A 36 -14.45 3.56 -34.76
N ASN A 37 -14.55 4.82 -34.32
CA ASN A 37 -15.02 5.92 -35.16
C ASN A 37 -14.47 7.29 -34.70
N GLN A 38 -14.13 8.18 -35.65
CA GLN A 38 -13.39 9.42 -35.43
C GLN A 38 -14.24 10.68 -35.72
N LYS A 39 -13.87 11.79 -35.04
CA LYS A 39 -13.93 13.24 -35.40
C LYS A 39 -15.23 14.05 -35.23
N PRO A 40 -15.19 15.42 -35.14
CA PRO A 40 -14.06 16.37 -34.90
C PRO A 40 -14.36 17.42 -33.77
N PRO A 41 -13.48 18.44 -33.50
CA PRO A 41 -13.44 19.22 -32.24
C PRO A 41 -14.08 20.61 -32.34
N ILE A 42 -14.54 21.21 -31.22
CA ILE A 42 -14.69 22.67 -31.03
C ILE A 42 -14.73 23.03 -29.53
N SER A 43 -13.76 23.87 -29.16
CA SER A 43 -13.72 25.05 -28.25
C SER A 43 -14.26 25.06 -26.81
N LEU A 44 -13.33 25.47 -25.92
CA LEU A 44 -13.48 26.02 -24.57
C LEU A 44 -14.69 26.96 -24.38
N THR A 45 -15.38 26.85 -23.24
CA THR A 45 -15.60 28.01 -22.34
C THR A 45 -15.87 27.56 -20.88
N LYS A 46 -14.91 27.86 -20.00
CA LYS A 46 -15.03 28.37 -18.62
C LYS A 46 -16.31 28.04 -17.81
N LEU A 47 -16.19 27.16 -16.83
CA LEU A 47 -16.88 27.32 -15.54
C LEU A 47 -15.95 26.88 -14.40
N SER A 48 -15.40 27.87 -13.71
CA SER A 48 -14.70 27.70 -12.44
C SER A 48 -15.74 27.35 -11.37
N SER A 49 -15.57 26.21 -10.71
CA SER A 49 -16.19 25.95 -9.43
C SER A 49 -15.16 25.30 -8.54
N ARG A 50 -14.79 26.04 -7.52
CA ARG A 50 -13.87 25.67 -6.45
C ARG A 50 -14.53 24.53 -5.68
N ASP A 51 -14.09 23.30 -5.90
CA ASP A 51 -14.51 22.21 -5.03
C ASP A 51 -13.50 22.05 -3.89
N GLY A 52 -13.96 22.39 -2.69
CA GLY A 52 -13.17 22.34 -1.49
C GLY A 52 -12.80 20.90 -1.20
N GLN A 53 -11.49 20.65 -1.08
CA GLN A 53 -10.92 19.38 -0.69
C GLN A 53 -11.36 19.06 0.75
N LYS A 54 -12.56 18.50 0.90
CA LYS A 54 -13.05 17.98 2.18
C LYS A 54 -12.14 16.82 2.58
N SER A 55 -11.36 17.04 3.62
CA SER A 55 -10.60 16.00 4.31
C SER A 55 -11.56 14.91 4.77
N LYS A 56 -11.68 13.82 3.98
CA LYS A 56 -12.40 12.61 4.39
C LYS A 56 -11.79 12.17 5.74
N LYS A 57 -12.57 12.23 6.83
CA LYS A 57 -12.12 11.76 8.15
C LYS A 57 -11.70 10.29 8.01
N PRO A 58 -10.53 9.89 8.53
CA PRO A 58 -10.11 8.49 8.45
C PRO A 58 -11.12 7.61 9.17
N VAL A 59 -11.76 6.73 8.43
CA VAL A 59 -12.62 5.69 9.00
C VAL A 59 -11.69 4.69 9.68
N CYS A 60 -12.01 4.34 10.93
CA CYS A 60 -11.25 3.35 11.67
C CYS A 60 -11.48 1.98 11.03
N LYS A 61 -10.41 1.37 10.51
CA LYS A 61 -10.43 0.08 9.81
C LYS A 61 -9.86 -1.09 10.63
N PHE A 62 -9.82 -0.93 11.95
CA PHE A 62 -9.12 -1.83 12.86
C PHE A 62 -10.07 -2.42 13.89
N GLU A 63 -9.78 -3.65 14.31
CA GLU A 63 -10.52 -4.38 15.34
C GLU A 63 -9.59 -4.88 16.46
N GLU A 64 -10.12 -5.05 17.67
CA GLU A 64 -9.36 -5.64 18.77
C GLU A 64 -9.15 -7.14 18.52
N GLY A 65 -7.93 -7.63 18.77
CA GLY A 65 -7.52 -8.99 18.45
C GLY A 65 -6.95 -9.15 17.04
N GLN A 66 -7.02 -8.12 16.19
CA GLN A 66 -6.48 -8.16 14.82
C GLN A 66 -4.95 -8.14 14.81
N ASP A 67 -4.36 -9.05 14.03
CA ASP A 67 -2.92 -9.06 13.74
C ASP A 67 -2.57 -8.07 12.63
N VAL A 68 -1.51 -7.30 12.87
CA VAL A 68 -1.11 -6.16 12.04
C VAL A 68 0.41 -6.04 11.94
N LEU A 69 0.88 -5.38 10.88
CA LEU A 69 2.26 -4.92 10.76
C LEU A 69 2.34 -3.45 11.16
N ALA A 70 3.05 -3.17 12.25
CA ALA A 70 3.24 -1.81 12.77
C ALA A 70 4.65 -1.29 12.44
N ARG A 71 4.72 -0.08 11.89
CA ARG A 71 5.97 0.62 11.61
C ARG A 71 6.55 1.24 12.87
N TRP A 72 7.81 0.95 13.18
CA TRP A 72 8.50 1.54 14.32
C TRP A 72 9.35 2.76 13.93
N SER A 73 9.97 3.41 14.93
CA SER A 73 10.78 4.61 14.75
C SER A 73 12.04 4.39 13.91
N ASP A 74 12.51 3.15 13.79
CA ASP A 74 13.60 2.74 12.91
C ASP A 74 13.18 2.59 11.44
N GLY A 75 11.88 2.74 11.14
CA GLY A 75 11.30 2.61 9.81
C GLY A 75 11.03 1.16 9.38
N LEU A 76 11.25 0.18 10.27
CA LEU A 76 10.95 -1.23 10.02
C LEU A 76 9.53 -1.60 10.49
N PHE A 77 9.01 -2.69 9.95
CA PHE A 77 7.69 -3.22 10.30
C PHE A 77 7.83 -4.43 11.21
N TYR A 78 7.02 -4.46 12.26
CA TYR A 78 6.98 -5.51 13.26
C TYR A 78 5.57 -6.07 13.37
N LEU A 79 5.46 -7.39 13.52
CA LEU A 79 4.18 -8.06 13.74
C LEU A 79 3.69 -7.76 15.17
N GLY A 80 2.39 -7.52 15.29
CA GLY A 80 1.75 -7.41 16.59
C GLY A 80 0.24 -7.50 16.51
N THR A 81 -0.39 -7.62 17.67
CA THR A 81 -1.84 -7.77 17.83
C THR A 81 -2.43 -6.52 18.48
N ILE A 82 -3.51 -5.98 17.90
CA ILE A 82 -4.22 -4.84 18.46
C ILE A 82 -4.96 -5.26 19.74
N LYS A 83 -4.77 -4.49 20.82
CA LYS A 83 -5.46 -4.70 22.10
C LYS A 83 -6.43 -3.60 22.49
N LYS A 84 -6.20 -2.37 22.04
CA LYS A 84 -7.10 -1.24 22.28
C LYS A 84 -7.07 -0.29 21.10
N ILE A 85 -8.19 0.39 20.84
CA ILE A 85 -8.31 1.37 19.77
C ILE A 85 -8.68 2.73 20.34
N ASN A 86 -7.88 3.75 20.03
CA ASN A 86 -8.17 5.13 20.36
C ASN A 86 -8.56 5.90 19.11
N LYS A 87 -9.88 6.04 18.88
CA LYS A 87 -10.43 6.75 17.72
C LYS A 87 -10.15 8.24 17.73
N LEU A 88 -10.02 8.85 18.92
CA LEU A 88 -9.75 10.29 19.06
C LEU A 88 -8.29 10.63 18.69
N LYS A 89 -7.34 9.81 19.13
CA LYS A 89 -5.91 9.98 18.84
C LYS A 89 -5.45 9.27 17.57
N GLN A 90 -6.38 8.60 16.87
CA GLN A 90 -6.10 7.82 15.67
C GLN A 90 -4.93 6.85 15.87
N SER A 91 -4.97 6.10 16.97
CA SER A 91 -3.92 5.15 17.35
C SER A 91 -4.49 3.85 17.91
N CYS A 92 -3.71 2.79 17.83
CA CYS A 92 -4.03 1.50 18.45
C CYS A 92 -2.92 1.10 19.43
N PHE A 93 -3.30 0.44 20.51
CA PHE A 93 -2.37 -0.17 21.46
C PHE A 93 -2.02 -1.56 20.94
N VAL A 94 -0.78 -1.76 20.53
CA VAL A 94 -0.30 -3.00 19.89
C VAL A 94 0.62 -3.74 20.85
N ILE A 95 0.45 -5.07 20.94
CA ILE A 95 1.39 -5.98 21.60
C ILE A 95 2.20 -6.68 20.51
N PHE A 96 3.53 -6.59 20.58
CA PHE A 96 4.44 -7.19 19.62
C PHE A 96 4.86 -8.61 20.04
N GLU A 97 5.51 -9.35 19.15
CA GLU A 97 5.95 -10.74 19.38
C GLU A 97 6.86 -10.91 20.62
N ASP A 98 7.66 -9.88 20.93
CA ASP A 98 8.53 -9.85 22.11
C ASP A 98 7.79 -9.44 23.40
N SER A 99 6.46 -9.39 23.36
CA SER A 99 5.58 -8.93 24.45
C SER A 99 5.70 -7.46 24.83
N SER A 100 6.50 -6.69 24.09
CA SER A 100 6.53 -5.22 24.20
C SER A 100 5.21 -4.63 23.76
N LYS A 101 4.90 -3.42 24.24
CA LYS A 101 3.59 -2.78 24.04
C LYS A 101 3.78 -1.31 23.69
N SER A 102 3.07 -0.82 22.69
CA SER A 102 3.14 0.60 22.33
C SER A 102 1.85 1.10 21.68
N TRP A 103 1.64 2.41 21.77
CA TRP A 103 0.64 3.10 20.97
C TRP A 103 1.22 3.40 19.59
N VAL A 104 0.61 2.84 18.55
CA VAL A 104 1.01 3.03 17.16
C VAL A 104 -0.09 3.82 16.44
N LEU A 105 0.29 4.86 15.68
CA LEU A 105 -0.67 5.66 14.92
C LEU A 105 -1.27 4.83 13.79
N TRP A 106 -2.53 5.09 13.42
CA TRP A 106 -3.22 4.39 12.33
C TRP A 106 -2.47 4.45 11.00
N LYS A 107 -1.79 5.57 10.71
CA LYS A 107 -0.95 5.73 9.51
C LYS A 107 0.27 4.80 9.48
N ASP A 108 0.66 4.27 10.63
CA ASP A 108 1.80 3.39 10.84
C ASP A 108 1.38 1.93 11.04
N ILE A 109 0.07 1.61 10.95
CA ILE A 109 -0.46 0.26 11.07
C ILE A 109 -0.94 -0.24 9.70
N GLN A 110 -0.51 -1.43 9.33
CA GLN A 110 -0.93 -2.14 8.13
C GLN A 110 -1.71 -3.40 8.50
N THR A 111 -2.84 -3.60 7.83
CA THR A 111 -3.64 -4.82 7.94
C THR A 111 -3.24 -5.79 6.82
N GLY A 112 -3.35 -7.09 7.07
CA GLY A 112 -3.33 -8.08 6.00
C GLY A 112 -4.46 -7.87 4.99
N ALA A 113 -4.42 -8.56 3.85
CA ALA A 113 -5.52 -8.56 2.89
C ALA A 113 -6.81 -9.01 3.59
N THR A 114 -7.88 -8.22 3.47
CA THR A 114 -9.20 -8.53 4.04
C THR A 114 -9.76 -9.78 3.36
N GLU A 115 -10.26 -10.70 4.17
CA GLU A 115 -10.87 -11.98 3.76
C GLU A 115 -12.18 -11.83 2.99
N THR A 116 -12.71 -10.61 2.90
CA THR A 116 -14.01 -10.31 2.28
C THR A 116 -14.06 -10.49 0.77
N GLY A 117 -12.93 -10.79 0.11
CA GLY A 117 -12.89 -11.08 -1.34
C GLY A 117 -13.16 -9.87 -2.25
N GLU A 118 -13.53 -8.73 -1.68
CA GLU A 118 -13.73 -7.47 -2.39
C GLU A 118 -12.37 -6.79 -2.62
N MET A 119 -11.99 -6.64 -3.90
CA MET A 119 -10.78 -5.91 -4.28
C MET A 119 -11.03 -4.41 -4.26
N VAL A 120 -10.66 -3.77 -3.15
CA VAL A 120 -10.75 -2.31 -2.97
C VAL A 120 -9.39 -1.65 -2.94
N CYS A 121 -9.35 -0.36 -3.32
CA CYS A 121 -8.15 0.44 -3.16
C CYS A 121 -7.88 0.72 -1.68
N THR A 122 -6.71 0.35 -1.18
CA THR A 122 -6.31 0.47 0.23
C THR A 122 -6.31 1.91 0.77
N ILE A 123 -6.27 2.90 -0.13
CA ILE A 123 -6.17 4.32 0.23
C ILE A 123 -7.55 4.97 0.32
N CYS A 124 -8.39 4.81 -0.70
CA CYS A 124 -9.71 5.46 -0.76
C CYS A 124 -10.86 4.53 -0.32
N GLN A 125 -10.62 3.22 -0.23
CA GLN A 125 -11.60 2.17 0.08
C GLN A 125 -12.73 2.05 -0.95
N GLU A 126 -12.46 2.44 -2.20
CA GLU A 126 -13.41 2.35 -3.31
C GLU A 126 -13.02 1.22 -4.28
N GLU A 127 -14.00 0.62 -4.94
CA GLU A 127 -13.85 -0.57 -5.81
C GLU A 127 -13.73 -0.25 -7.31
N TYR A 128 -13.97 0.99 -7.74
CA TYR A 128 -13.93 1.35 -9.16
C TYR A 128 -12.54 1.10 -9.77
N SER A 129 -12.48 0.78 -11.07
CA SER A 129 -11.20 0.65 -11.77
C SER A 129 -11.39 0.92 -13.26
N GLU A 130 -11.18 2.17 -13.66
CA GLU A 130 -11.34 2.62 -15.04
C GLU A 130 -10.18 3.54 -15.45
N ALA A 131 -9.77 3.46 -16.72
CA ALA A 131 -8.76 4.35 -17.26
C ALA A 131 -9.20 5.83 -17.16
N PRO A 132 -8.30 6.77 -16.82
CA PRO A 132 -6.85 6.63 -16.64
C PRO A 132 -6.40 6.41 -15.18
N ASN A 133 -7.26 5.90 -14.30
CA ASN A 133 -6.99 5.70 -12.89
C ASN A 133 -7.34 4.27 -12.44
N GLU A 134 -6.77 3.30 -13.14
CA GLU A 134 -7.04 1.88 -12.91
C GLU A 134 -6.44 1.41 -11.59
N MET A 135 -6.98 0.32 -11.04
CA MET A 135 -6.46 -0.30 -9.83
C MET A 135 -5.33 -1.27 -10.19
N VAL A 136 -4.18 -1.10 -9.53
CA VAL A 136 -2.99 -1.95 -9.68
C VAL A 136 -2.76 -2.72 -8.38
N ILE A 137 -2.56 -4.03 -8.51
CA ILE A 137 -2.38 -4.94 -7.38
C ILE A 137 -0.88 -5.15 -7.12
N CYS A 138 -0.46 -5.04 -5.86
CA CYS A 138 0.92 -5.30 -5.47
C CYS A 138 1.25 -6.81 -5.50
N ASP A 139 2.27 -7.21 -6.26
CA ASP A 139 2.70 -8.62 -6.39
C ASP A 139 3.22 -9.26 -5.10
N LYS A 140 3.53 -8.46 -4.08
CA LYS A 140 4.04 -8.95 -2.79
C LYS A 140 2.96 -9.06 -1.72
N CYS A 141 2.13 -8.03 -1.54
CA CYS A 141 1.14 -8.00 -0.45
C CYS A 141 -0.31 -8.18 -0.92
N GLY A 142 -0.58 -8.22 -2.23
CA GLY A 142 -1.92 -8.40 -2.78
C GLY A 142 -2.87 -7.21 -2.61
N GLN A 143 -2.41 -6.09 -2.04
CA GLN A 143 -3.23 -4.89 -1.87
C GLN A 143 -3.39 -4.12 -3.19
N GLY A 144 -4.60 -3.63 -3.43
CA GLY A 144 -4.95 -2.79 -4.58
C GLY A 144 -4.73 -1.30 -4.31
N TYR A 145 -4.25 -0.59 -5.34
CA TYR A 145 -4.06 0.85 -5.33
C TYR A 145 -4.50 1.45 -6.66
N HIS A 146 -5.31 2.51 -6.63
CA HIS A 146 -5.50 3.34 -7.81
C HIS A 146 -4.19 4.04 -8.20
N GLN A 147 -3.98 4.26 -9.49
CA GLN A 147 -2.82 4.95 -10.02
C GLN A 147 -2.55 6.29 -9.33
N LEU A 148 -3.60 7.10 -9.10
CA LEU A 148 -3.52 8.41 -8.47
C LEU A 148 -3.56 8.37 -6.94
N CYS A 149 -3.94 7.24 -6.33
CA CYS A 149 -3.95 7.09 -4.87
C CYS A 149 -2.60 6.66 -4.31
N HIS A 150 -1.75 6.02 -5.12
CA HIS A 150 -0.41 5.62 -4.71
C HIS A 150 0.58 6.80 -4.77
N THR A 151 1.63 6.75 -3.95
CA THR A 151 2.69 7.77 -3.95
C THR A 151 4.08 7.12 -4.14
N PRO A 152 4.80 7.40 -5.25
CA PRO A 152 4.41 8.24 -6.38
C PRO A 152 3.27 7.60 -7.21
N ASN A 153 2.58 8.39 -8.02
CA ASN A 153 1.50 7.90 -8.89
C ASN A 153 2.01 6.77 -9.79
N ILE A 154 1.17 5.76 -10.00
CA ILE A 154 1.52 4.60 -10.83
C ILE A 154 1.34 4.97 -12.30
N GLY A 155 2.42 4.92 -13.08
CA GLY A 155 2.37 5.20 -14.51
C GLY A 155 1.67 4.09 -15.29
N SER A 156 1.00 4.43 -16.40
CA SER A 156 0.33 3.46 -17.28
C SER A 156 1.28 2.41 -17.84
N ASN A 157 2.58 2.72 -17.94
CA ASN A 157 3.62 1.77 -18.34
C ASN A 157 3.73 0.55 -17.41
N VAL A 158 3.26 0.65 -16.16
CA VAL A 158 3.21 -0.48 -15.22
C VAL A 158 2.06 -1.41 -15.58
N ILE A 159 0.95 -0.86 -16.07
CA ILE A 159 -0.25 -1.62 -16.46
C ILE A 159 -0.04 -2.26 -17.84
N ASP A 160 0.67 -1.56 -18.73
CA ASP A 160 1.00 -2.06 -20.07
C ASP A 160 2.14 -3.09 -20.09
N SER A 161 2.82 -3.31 -18.95
CA SER A 161 3.93 -4.26 -18.82
C SER A 161 3.50 -5.52 -18.05
N ASP A 162 4.09 -6.66 -18.37
CA ASP A 162 3.99 -7.90 -17.59
C ASP A 162 5.01 -7.95 -16.43
N ASP A 163 5.76 -6.87 -16.21
CA ASP A 163 6.71 -6.75 -15.11
C ASP A 163 6.03 -6.69 -13.74
N LYS A 164 6.64 -7.34 -12.75
CA LYS A 164 6.15 -7.29 -11.37
C LYS A 164 6.19 -5.87 -10.81
N TRP A 165 5.10 -5.45 -10.19
CA TRP A 165 4.98 -4.19 -9.49
C TRP A 165 4.85 -4.39 -7.98
N LEU A 166 5.63 -3.60 -7.23
CA LEU A 166 5.60 -3.57 -5.78
C LEU A 166 5.12 -2.19 -5.31
N CYS A 167 4.14 -2.16 -4.42
CA CYS A 167 3.74 -0.92 -3.76
C CYS A 167 4.88 -0.32 -2.94
N ARG A 168 4.81 0.98 -2.64
CA ARG A 168 5.79 1.71 -1.83
C ARG A 168 6.18 0.95 -0.57
N GLN A 169 5.21 0.42 0.15
CA GLN A 169 5.45 -0.30 1.39
C GLN A 169 6.30 -1.55 1.18
N CYS A 170 5.96 -2.37 0.17
CA CYS A 170 6.70 -3.57 -0.18
C CYS A 170 8.09 -3.26 -0.74
N VAL A 171 8.23 -2.18 -1.53
CA VAL A 171 9.53 -1.69 -1.98
C VAL A 171 10.42 -1.35 -0.79
N PHE A 172 9.93 -0.58 0.19
CA PHE A 172 10.72 -0.27 1.39
C PHE A 172 11.03 -1.53 2.19
N ALA A 173 10.02 -2.34 2.53
CA ALA A 173 10.20 -3.55 3.34
C ALA A 173 11.20 -4.55 2.75
N THR A 174 11.28 -4.67 1.41
CA THR A 174 12.22 -5.59 0.75
C THR A 174 13.62 -5.02 0.58
N THR A 175 13.78 -3.70 0.66
CA THR A 175 15.04 -3.03 0.32
C THR A 175 15.74 -2.40 1.51
N THR A 176 15.02 -1.99 2.54
CA THR A 176 15.59 -1.45 3.77
C THR A 176 16.02 -2.57 4.69
N LYS A 177 17.30 -2.57 5.11
CA LYS A 177 17.87 -3.53 6.06
C LYS A 177 18.71 -2.77 7.09
N ARG A 178 18.96 -3.38 8.25
CA ARG A 178 19.97 -2.86 9.20
C ARG A 178 21.31 -2.72 8.46
N GLY A 179 21.96 -1.57 8.64
CA GLY A 179 23.20 -1.22 7.92
C GLY A 179 23.00 -0.55 6.56
N GLY A 180 21.74 -0.32 6.12
CA GLY A 180 21.42 0.48 4.94
C GLY A 180 20.60 -0.27 3.90
N ALA A 181 20.04 0.50 2.96
CA ALA A 181 19.21 -0.05 1.89
C ALA A 181 20.05 -0.72 0.77
N LEU A 182 19.44 -1.68 0.07
CA LEU A 182 20.03 -2.32 -1.11
C LEU A 182 20.38 -1.28 -2.19
N LYS A 183 21.57 -1.43 -2.79
CA LYS A 183 22.11 -0.50 -3.82
C LYS A 183 21.96 -0.99 -5.26
N LYS A 184 21.60 -2.25 -5.49
CA LYS A 184 21.54 -2.87 -6.83
C LYS A 184 20.27 -3.71 -7.00
N GLY A 185 19.87 -3.90 -8.25
CA GLY A 185 18.72 -4.72 -8.64
C GLY A 185 17.42 -3.91 -8.84
N PRO A 186 16.35 -4.56 -9.36
CA PRO A 186 15.08 -3.90 -9.66
C PRO A 186 14.47 -3.17 -8.45
N ASN A 187 14.45 -3.83 -7.28
CA ASN A 187 13.87 -3.23 -6.07
C ASN A 187 14.68 -2.01 -5.58
N ALA A 188 16.00 -2.00 -5.73
CA ALA A 188 16.82 -0.83 -5.38
C ALA A 188 16.52 0.37 -6.29
N LYS A 189 16.32 0.12 -7.59
CA LYS A 189 15.88 1.16 -8.55
C LYS A 189 14.49 1.67 -8.20
N ALA A 190 13.55 0.77 -7.91
CA ALA A 190 12.19 1.13 -7.47
C ALA A 190 12.24 2.01 -6.22
N LEU A 191 13.04 1.62 -5.21
CA LEU A 191 13.22 2.40 -3.99
C LEU A 191 13.76 3.81 -4.28
N GLN A 192 14.71 3.95 -5.19
CA GLN A 192 15.26 5.25 -5.57
C GLN A 192 14.19 6.16 -6.17
N VAL A 193 13.35 5.65 -7.06
CA VAL A 193 12.21 6.40 -7.63
C VAL A 193 11.19 6.73 -6.54
N THR A 194 10.78 5.74 -5.75
CA THR A 194 9.74 5.92 -4.72
C THR A 194 10.16 6.94 -3.64
N LYS A 195 11.44 7.02 -3.29
CA LYS A 195 11.97 7.97 -2.30
C LYS A 195 11.99 9.43 -2.75
N GLN A 196 11.88 9.72 -4.05
CA GLN A 196 11.85 11.09 -4.56
C GLN A 196 10.55 11.82 -4.20
N THR A 197 9.49 11.07 -3.89
CA THR A 197 8.19 11.63 -3.48
C THR A 197 7.90 11.27 -2.04
N SER A 198 7.67 12.28 -1.21
CA SER A 198 7.26 12.10 0.18
C SER A 198 5.77 11.77 0.26
N PRO A 199 5.34 10.83 1.13
CA PRO A 199 3.93 10.50 1.33
C PRO A 199 3.22 11.52 2.24
N TYR A 200 3.87 12.63 2.55
CA TYR A 200 3.35 13.73 3.37
C TYR A 200 3.89 15.05 2.81
N ASN A 201 3.14 16.12 3.03
CA ASN A 201 3.57 17.47 2.70
C ASN A 201 4.54 17.97 3.76
N VAL A 202 5.72 18.44 3.34
CA VAL A 202 6.73 19.01 4.23
C VAL A 202 6.29 20.34 4.86
N ALA A 203 5.35 21.06 4.23
CA ALA A 203 4.81 22.31 4.77
C ALA A 203 3.86 22.10 5.96
N ASP A 204 3.32 20.88 6.14
CA ASP A 204 2.38 20.56 7.22
C ASP A 204 3.09 20.10 8.52
N LEU A 205 4.43 20.12 8.54
CA LEU A 205 5.22 19.69 9.69
C LEU A 205 5.48 20.86 10.64
N GLU A 206 5.03 20.71 11.89
CA GLU A 206 5.37 21.60 13.01
C GLU A 206 6.61 21.05 13.74
N TRP A 207 7.64 21.87 13.88
CA TRP A 207 8.97 21.50 14.43
C TRP A 207 9.23 22.09 15.80
#